data_AF-A0A822ELR3-F1
#
_entry.id   AF-A0A822ELR3-F1
#
_cell.length_a   1.000
_cell.length_b   1.000
_cell.length_c   1.000
_cell.angle_alpha   90.00
_cell.angle_beta   90.00
_cell.angle_gamma   90.00
#
_symmetry.space_group_name_H-M   'P 1'
#
loop_
_entity.id
_entity.type
_entity.pdbx_description
1 polymer ?
#
loop_
_entity_poly.entity_id
_entity_poly.type
_entity_poly.pdbx_seq_one_letter_code
_entity_poly.pdbx_strand_id
1 'polypeptide(L)'
;EVFVHRLDSVESVLPYEYAYFDFCTVIDEPSPVENLGQVLFGERIRPSPYKASFNFFLYKFNIDTFTATDVKQQKYLKRLMKGMVLNYQQHWIIDNMPVTLCYLNSENKEFCSRGFPIGCYVTKRGQSKETCNIRDGKNDTFYIFNHLDFEISYHSGAGETWGAAFGEDGGRIIAAKVQVSSLNSETCERSAQPVMFQSTSTEVEIPFTYSVSFKRNNDIRWASRWDYILKSLPQTSIQWFSILNSLVVVLFLSGMVAMILVRTLFKDIARYNQIVDNISEEDAQEESGWKLVHGDVFRPPSKGMLLSVLVGNGVQIAIMSLITLILACLGFLSPSSRGALMTCAIVCYVLLGTPAGYTSARFYKMFGGGNWKKNVLMTAIACPGVIFSIFFILNIVLWANGSSAAIPFTTFIALLALWFCVSTPLVFFGAYRGFKNHAPQSPVRTNQIPRQIPEQTFYTKPLPGILMGGVLPFGCIFIQLFSIYMKIYQI
;
A
#
# COMPACT_ATOMS: atom_id res chain seq x y z
N GLU A 1 -24.34 -1.52 -12.80
CA GLU A 1 -24.32 -0.34 -11.92
C GLU A 1 -22.95 0.29 -11.93
N VAL A 2 -22.89 1.62 -11.81
CA VAL A 2 -21.64 2.38 -11.71
C VAL A 2 -21.49 2.81 -10.26
N PHE A 3 -20.34 2.50 -9.66
CA PHE A 3 -20.01 2.90 -8.31
C PHE A 3 -18.91 3.97 -8.33
N VAL A 4 -18.99 4.89 -7.38
CA VAL A 4 -17.94 5.89 -7.13
C VAL A 4 -17.08 5.44 -5.96
N HIS A 5 -15.79 5.76 -6.05
CA HIS A 5 -14.80 5.49 -5.03
C HIS A 5 -14.26 6.81 -4.45
N ARG A 6 -13.08 6.77 -3.81
CA ARG A 6 -12.37 7.96 -3.31
C ARG A 6 -11.83 8.83 -4.44
N LEU A 7 -11.57 10.09 -4.11
CA LEU A 7 -10.78 11.01 -4.90
C LEU A 7 -9.44 11.23 -4.23
N ASP A 8 -8.35 11.14 -4.99
CA ASP A 8 -6.99 11.41 -4.51
C ASP A 8 -6.23 12.33 -5.45
N SER A 9 -5.06 12.79 -5.01
CA SER A 9 -4.20 13.72 -5.76
C SER A 9 -2.75 13.40 -5.45
N VAL A 10 -1.88 13.50 -6.46
CA VAL A 10 -0.42 13.38 -6.26
C VAL A 10 0.14 14.57 -5.46
N GLU A 11 -0.56 15.71 -5.44
CA GLU A 11 -0.14 16.94 -4.75
C GLU A 11 -0.69 17.04 -3.32
N SER A 12 -1.62 16.16 -2.95
CA SER A 12 -2.28 16.21 -1.64
C SER A 12 -2.27 14.84 -0.97
N VAL A 13 -1.88 14.81 0.29
CA VAL A 13 -1.81 13.55 1.07
C VAL A 13 -3.22 13.05 1.47
N LEU A 14 -4.25 13.90 1.38
CA LEU A 14 -5.59 13.61 1.89
C LEU A 14 -6.53 13.21 0.76
N PRO A 15 -7.00 11.94 0.72
CA PRO A 15 -8.10 11.57 -0.16
C PRO A 15 -9.45 12.00 0.44
N TYR A 16 -10.43 12.24 -0.42
CA TYR A 16 -11.80 12.61 -0.05
C TYR A 16 -12.83 11.66 -0.66
N GLU A 17 -14.03 11.61 -0.09
CA GLU A 17 -15.14 10.85 -0.66
C GLU A 17 -15.79 11.67 -1.79
N TYR A 18 -16.51 10.99 -2.69
CA TYR A 18 -17.26 11.64 -3.77
C TYR A 18 -18.23 12.73 -3.25
N ALA A 19 -18.94 12.44 -2.15
CA ALA A 19 -19.86 13.39 -1.52
C ALA A 19 -19.18 14.65 -0.94
N TYR A 20 -17.86 14.61 -0.67
CA TYR A 20 -17.15 15.77 -0.13
C TYR A 20 -17.19 16.95 -1.12
N PHE A 21 -17.10 16.65 -2.41
CA PHE A 21 -17.23 17.62 -3.49
C PHE A 21 -18.68 17.71 -3.99
N ASP A 22 -19.69 17.49 -3.15
CA ASP A 22 -21.11 17.77 -3.45
C ASP A 22 -21.58 17.35 -4.86
N PHE A 23 -21.01 16.27 -5.38
CA PHE A 23 -21.44 15.68 -6.62
C PHE A 23 -22.77 14.96 -6.36
N CYS A 24 -23.59 14.81 -7.40
CA CYS A 24 -24.89 14.14 -7.29
C CYS A 24 -24.72 12.74 -6.67
N THR A 25 -25.30 12.51 -5.49
CA THR A 25 -25.22 11.23 -4.77
C THR A 25 -26.60 10.61 -4.63
N VAL A 26 -26.67 9.28 -4.65
CA VAL A 26 -27.91 8.54 -4.41
C VAL A 26 -28.00 8.25 -2.93
N ILE A 27 -29.01 8.80 -2.26
CA ILE A 27 -29.17 8.70 -0.80
C ILE A 27 -29.79 7.35 -0.38
N ASP A 28 -30.65 6.77 -1.23
CA ASP A 28 -31.53 5.66 -0.85
C ASP A 28 -31.03 4.25 -1.22
N GLU A 29 -29.85 4.12 -1.84
CA GLU A 29 -29.30 2.81 -2.25
C GLU A 29 -28.26 2.29 -1.22
N PRO A 30 -28.36 1.02 -0.78
CA PRO A 30 -27.42 0.45 0.18
C PRO A 30 -26.01 0.37 -0.42
N SER A 31 -25.02 0.82 0.34
CA SER A 31 -23.61 0.69 -0.07
C SER A 31 -23.16 -0.78 -0.02
N PRO A 32 -22.27 -1.21 -0.94
CA PRO A 32 -21.68 -2.55 -0.89
C PRO A 32 -20.97 -2.83 0.45
N VAL A 33 -20.99 -4.09 0.90
CA VAL A 33 -20.30 -4.50 2.11
C VAL A 33 -18.78 -4.50 1.88
N GLU A 34 -18.04 -3.79 2.73
CA GLU A 34 -16.59 -3.69 2.69
C GLU A 34 -15.95 -4.71 3.64
N ASN A 35 -14.87 -5.37 3.21
CA ASN A 35 -14.07 -6.20 4.12
C ASN A 35 -13.07 -5.37 4.94
N LEU A 36 -12.51 -5.96 5.99
CA LEU A 36 -11.59 -5.27 6.91
C LEU A 36 -10.41 -4.62 6.18
N GLY A 37 -9.81 -5.31 5.20
CA GLY A 37 -8.69 -4.78 4.43
C GLY A 37 -9.07 -3.58 3.56
N GLN A 38 -10.25 -3.60 2.94
CA GLN A 38 -10.76 -2.44 2.19
C GLN A 38 -10.96 -1.25 3.12
N VAL A 39 -11.56 -1.49 4.29
CA VAL A 39 -11.80 -0.43 5.28
C VAL A 39 -10.50 0.21 5.76
N LEU A 40 -9.45 -0.60 5.96
CA LEU A 40 -8.13 -0.14 6.42
C LEU A 40 -7.34 0.62 5.36
N PHE A 41 -7.54 0.33 4.07
CA PHE A 41 -6.97 1.13 2.98
C PHE A 41 -7.77 2.40 2.68
N GLY A 42 -8.87 2.63 3.40
CA GLY A 42 -9.77 3.75 3.13
C GLY A 42 -10.49 3.61 1.79
N GLU A 43 -10.71 2.37 1.33
CA GLU A 43 -11.60 2.13 0.20
C GLU A 43 -13.03 2.34 0.66
N ARG A 44 -13.72 3.27 0.01
CA ARG A 44 -15.13 3.59 0.29
C ARG A 44 -15.88 3.56 -1.02
N ILE A 45 -16.79 2.61 -1.17
CA ILE A 45 -17.55 2.43 -2.40
C ILE A 45 -18.98 2.90 -2.16
N ARG A 46 -19.44 3.86 -2.94
CA ARG A 46 -20.79 4.40 -2.85
C ARG A 46 -21.54 4.22 -4.17
N PRO A 47 -22.87 4.01 -4.11
CA PRO A 47 -23.69 4.03 -5.31
C PRO A 47 -23.62 5.42 -5.96
N SER A 48 -23.70 5.43 -7.28
CA SER A 48 -23.71 6.66 -8.06
C SER A 48 -25.03 6.78 -8.82
N PRO A 49 -25.47 8.00 -9.19
CA PRO A 49 -26.70 8.19 -9.97
C PRO A 49 -26.56 7.70 -11.43
N TYR A 50 -25.36 7.31 -11.84
CA TYR A 50 -25.05 6.83 -13.18
C TYR A 50 -25.51 5.38 -13.32
N LYS A 51 -26.53 5.15 -14.16
CA LYS A 51 -27.09 3.82 -14.42
C LYS A 51 -26.79 3.44 -15.87
N ALA A 52 -26.22 2.25 -16.05
CA ALA A 52 -25.94 1.67 -17.37
C ALA A 52 -26.73 0.37 -17.50
N SER A 53 -27.57 0.28 -18.53
CA SER A 53 -28.38 -0.90 -18.86
C SER A 53 -28.03 -1.39 -20.27
N PHE A 54 -27.91 -2.71 -20.43
CA PHE A 54 -27.76 -3.35 -21.73
C PHE A 54 -29.10 -3.22 -22.46
N ASN A 55 -29.20 -2.32 -23.46
CA ASN A 55 -30.16 -2.42 -24.58
C ASN A 55 -30.21 -1.22 -25.54
N PHE A 56 -29.54 -0.10 -25.27
CA PHE A 56 -29.58 1.03 -26.21
C PHE A 56 -28.22 1.69 -26.40
N PHE A 57 -27.95 2.03 -27.65
CA PHE A 57 -26.65 2.53 -28.12
C PHE A 57 -26.43 4.02 -27.86
N LEU A 58 -27.42 4.75 -27.37
CA LEU A 58 -27.26 6.16 -27.07
C LEU A 58 -28.26 6.62 -26.02
N TYR A 59 -27.79 6.78 -24.80
CA TYR A 59 -28.55 7.49 -23.80
C TYR A 59 -27.75 8.66 -23.28
N LYS A 60 -28.16 9.85 -23.69
CA LYS A 60 -27.74 11.11 -23.10
C LYS A 60 -28.65 11.34 -21.90
N PHE A 61 -28.10 11.29 -20.70
CA PHE A 61 -28.86 11.53 -19.49
C PHE A 61 -28.36 12.82 -18.82
N ASN A 62 -29.30 13.72 -18.53
CA ASN A 62 -29.06 14.80 -17.58
C ASN A 62 -29.28 14.25 -16.17
N ILE A 63 -28.31 14.45 -15.29
CA ILE A 63 -28.37 14.00 -13.90
C ILE A 63 -28.94 15.11 -13.03
N ASP A 64 -28.30 16.27 -13.09
CA ASP A 64 -28.63 17.43 -12.28
C ASP A 64 -27.86 18.66 -12.80
N THR A 65 -28.35 19.84 -12.47
CA THR A 65 -27.69 21.10 -12.79
C THR A 65 -27.30 21.79 -11.49
N PHE A 66 -26.00 21.87 -11.23
CA PHE A 66 -25.50 22.57 -10.05
C PHE A 66 -25.45 24.07 -10.31
N THR A 67 -26.18 24.85 -9.50
CA THR A 67 -26.15 26.32 -9.57
C THR A 67 -25.51 26.89 -8.30
N ALA A 68 -24.48 27.73 -8.44
CA ALA A 68 -23.83 28.38 -7.30
C ALA A 68 -24.51 29.71 -6.94
N THR A 69 -25.64 29.67 -6.23
CA THR A 69 -26.36 30.90 -5.80
C THR A 69 -26.20 31.18 -4.30
N ASP A 70 -26.22 30.14 -3.47
CA ASP A 70 -26.17 30.25 -2.01
C ASP A 70 -24.73 30.24 -1.45
N VAL A 71 -24.55 30.76 -0.23
CA VAL A 71 -23.26 30.81 0.49
C VAL A 71 -22.66 29.41 0.66
N LYS A 72 -23.50 28.39 0.89
CA LYS A 72 -23.04 26.98 0.96
C LYS A 72 -22.53 26.49 -0.39
N GLN A 73 -23.23 26.82 -1.47
CA GLN A 73 -22.87 26.45 -2.84
C GLN A 73 -21.62 27.18 -3.32
N GLN A 74 -21.42 28.45 -2.94
CA GLN A 74 -20.20 29.20 -3.20
C GLN A 74 -18.98 28.60 -2.47
N LYS A 75 -19.16 28.12 -1.23
CA LYS A 75 -18.10 27.38 -0.51
C LYS A 75 -17.76 26.08 -1.24
N TYR A 76 -18.75 25.41 -1.83
CA TYR A 76 -18.52 24.23 -2.64
C TYR A 76 -17.77 24.55 -3.95
N LEU A 77 -18.17 25.59 -4.69
CA LEU A 77 -17.44 26.03 -5.89
C LEU A 77 -15.95 26.31 -5.59
N LYS A 78 -15.65 26.99 -4.47
CA LYS A 78 -14.27 27.21 -4.02
C LYS A 78 -13.53 25.91 -3.71
N ARG A 79 -14.19 24.91 -3.11
CA ARG A 79 -13.61 23.58 -2.87
C ARG A 79 -13.33 22.84 -4.18
N LEU A 80 -14.25 22.93 -5.14
CA LEU A 80 -14.10 22.34 -6.47
C LEU A 80 -12.94 22.97 -7.25
N MET A 81 -12.83 24.31 -7.23
CA MET A 81 -11.66 25.04 -7.77
C MET A 81 -10.35 24.56 -7.15
N LYS A 82 -10.29 24.45 -5.82
CA LYS A 82 -9.12 23.91 -5.12
C LYS A 82 -8.82 22.47 -5.53
N GLY A 83 -9.86 21.65 -5.72
CA GLY A 83 -9.75 20.28 -6.23
C GLY A 83 -9.11 20.21 -7.62
N MET A 84 -9.51 21.10 -8.53
CA MET A 84 -8.94 21.18 -9.88
C MET A 84 -7.50 21.70 -9.87
N VAL A 85 -7.17 22.71 -9.05
CA VAL A 85 -5.78 23.18 -8.90
C VAL A 85 -4.87 22.05 -8.43
N LEU A 86 -5.33 21.28 -7.44
CA LEU A 86 -4.58 20.13 -6.89
C LEU A 86 -4.68 18.87 -7.77
N ASN A 87 -5.36 18.92 -8.92
CA ASN A 87 -5.52 17.78 -9.84
C ASN A 87 -6.08 16.52 -9.15
N TYR A 88 -7.15 16.68 -8.35
CA TYR A 88 -7.84 15.53 -7.78
C TYR A 88 -8.43 14.65 -8.89
N GLN A 89 -8.15 13.36 -8.81
CA GLN A 89 -8.66 12.34 -9.72
C GLN A 89 -9.83 11.59 -9.09
N GLN A 90 -10.80 11.25 -9.92
CA GLN A 90 -11.96 10.45 -9.57
C GLN A 90 -11.69 9.00 -9.94
N HIS A 91 -11.92 8.10 -8.98
CA HIS A 91 -11.86 6.65 -9.19
C HIS A 91 -13.26 6.08 -9.16
N TRP A 92 -13.62 5.38 -10.24
CA TRP A 92 -14.95 4.83 -10.45
C TRP A 92 -14.85 3.36 -10.77
N ILE A 93 -15.91 2.60 -10.50
CA ILE A 93 -15.88 1.15 -10.56
C ILE A 93 -17.13 0.62 -11.27
N ILE A 94 -16.93 -0.25 -12.26
CA ILE A 94 -17.98 -0.96 -12.99
C ILE A 94 -17.62 -2.45 -13.00
N ASP A 95 -18.53 -3.32 -12.56
CA ASP A 95 -18.31 -4.77 -12.49
C ASP A 95 -16.98 -5.18 -11.82
N ASN A 96 -16.68 -4.49 -10.70
CA ASN A 96 -15.47 -4.67 -9.90
C ASN A 96 -14.16 -4.36 -10.68
N MET A 97 -14.23 -3.63 -11.79
CA MET A 97 -13.09 -3.10 -12.54
C MET A 97 -13.04 -1.57 -12.42
N PRO A 98 -11.84 -0.97 -12.35
CA PRO A 98 -11.70 0.47 -12.38
C PRO A 98 -12.07 1.00 -13.77
N VAL A 99 -12.80 2.12 -13.79
CA VAL A 99 -13.04 2.87 -15.01
C VAL A 99 -11.75 3.61 -15.38
N THR A 100 -11.29 3.44 -16.61
CA THR A 100 -10.01 4.02 -17.06
C THR A 100 -10.17 5.14 -18.07
N LEU A 101 -9.37 6.19 -17.94
CA LEU A 101 -9.19 7.23 -18.95
C LEU A 101 -7.99 6.88 -19.81
N CYS A 102 -8.22 6.61 -21.10
CA CYS A 102 -7.18 6.26 -22.05
C CYS A 102 -6.90 7.42 -23.01
N TYR A 103 -5.62 7.74 -23.21
CA TYR A 103 -5.15 8.74 -24.17
C TYR A 103 -3.89 8.26 -24.88
N LEU A 104 -3.63 8.80 -26.06
CA LEU A 104 -2.41 8.51 -26.82
C LEU A 104 -1.28 9.41 -26.31
N ASN A 105 -0.15 8.80 -25.96
CA ASN A 105 1.07 9.53 -25.63
C ASN A 105 1.76 10.05 -26.91
N SER A 106 2.76 10.92 -26.77
CA SER A 106 3.56 11.48 -27.89
C SER A 106 4.20 10.42 -28.80
N GLU A 107 4.37 9.19 -28.33
CA GLU A 107 4.85 8.02 -29.09
C GLU A 107 3.72 7.20 -29.76
N ASN A 108 2.48 7.72 -29.82
CA ASN A 108 1.29 7.02 -30.32
C ASN A 108 0.94 5.70 -29.57
N LYS A 109 1.45 5.54 -28.34
CA LYS A 109 1.10 4.42 -27.46
C LYS A 109 -0.12 4.80 -26.60
N GLU A 110 -1.10 3.90 -26.53
CA GLU A 110 -2.27 4.07 -25.68
C GLU A 110 -1.88 3.90 -24.20
N PHE A 111 -2.13 4.95 -23.42
CA PHE A 111 -1.92 4.97 -21.98
C PHE A 111 -3.27 5.11 -21.27
N CYS A 112 -3.60 4.18 -20.40
CA CYS A 112 -4.83 4.17 -19.62
C CYS A 112 -4.54 4.39 -18.13
N SER A 113 -5.02 5.50 -17.59
CA SER A 113 -5.05 5.81 -16.15
C SER A 113 -6.30 5.23 -15.49
N ARG A 114 -6.23 4.81 -14.22
CA ARG A 114 -7.35 4.24 -13.43
C ARG A 114 -8.27 5.30 -12.79
N GLY A 115 -8.01 6.56 -13.10
CA GLY A 115 -8.82 7.68 -12.64
C GLY A 115 -8.76 8.81 -13.66
N PHE A 116 -9.71 9.72 -13.54
CA PHE A 116 -9.82 10.90 -14.39
C PHE A 116 -9.97 12.15 -13.52
N PRO A 117 -9.36 13.28 -13.89
CA PRO A 117 -9.44 14.51 -13.10
C PRO A 117 -10.87 15.03 -12.97
N ILE A 118 -11.17 15.78 -11.90
CA ILE A 118 -12.44 16.53 -11.74
C ILE A 118 -12.61 17.57 -12.87
N GLY A 119 -11.50 18.15 -13.30
CA GLY A 119 -11.46 19.23 -14.27
C GLY A 119 -10.01 19.67 -14.47
N CYS A 120 -9.83 20.78 -15.17
CA CYS A 120 -8.52 21.38 -15.34
C CYS A 120 -8.54 22.89 -15.15
N TYR A 121 -7.37 23.40 -14.78
CA TYR A 121 -7.11 24.82 -14.63
C TYR A 121 -6.02 25.23 -15.62
N VAL A 122 -6.33 26.20 -16.47
CA VAL A 122 -5.38 26.80 -17.40
C VAL A 122 -4.80 28.04 -16.73
N THR A 123 -3.51 27.98 -16.40
CA THR A 123 -2.82 29.08 -15.73
C THR A 123 -2.75 30.34 -16.61
N LYS A 124 -2.45 31.50 -16.01
CA LYS A 124 -2.21 32.76 -16.74
C LYS A 124 -1.15 32.64 -17.86
N ARG A 125 -0.22 31.69 -17.74
CA ARG A 125 0.82 31.41 -18.72
C ARG A 125 0.37 30.48 -19.86
N GLY A 126 -0.91 30.10 -19.89
CA GLY A 126 -1.47 29.16 -20.87
C GLY A 126 -1.04 27.71 -20.65
N GLN A 127 -0.39 27.40 -19.52
CA GLN A 127 -0.01 26.04 -19.18
C GLN A 127 -1.12 25.36 -18.39
N SER A 128 -1.45 24.14 -18.78
CA SER A 128 -2.37 23.24 -18.09
C SER A 128 -1.64 21.94 -17.73
N LYS A 129 -2.16 21.20 -16.74
CA LYS A 129 -1.65 19.87 -16.38
C LYS A 129 -2.03 18.83 -17.44
N GLU A 130 -1.36 17.68 -17.40
CA GLU A 130 -1.21 16.63 -18.44
C GLU A 130 -2.47 16.05 -19.12
N THR A 131 -3.68 16.56 -18.88
CA THR A 131 -4.95 16.05 -19.43
C THR A 131 -5.97 17.10 -19.86
N CYS A 132 -5.61 18.39 -19.90
CA CYS A 132 -6.55 19.47 -20.25
C CYS A 132 -6.61 19.74 -21.76
N ASN A 133 -7.27 18.84 -22.51
CA ASN A 133 -7.53 19.03 -23.93
C ASN A 133 -8.87 19.73 -24.14
N ILE A 134 -8.86 21.07 -24.01
CA ILE A 134 -10.08 21.88 -24.16
C ILE A 134 -10.04 22.64 -25.46
N ARG A 135 -11.16 22.58 -26.18
CA ARG A 135 -11.39 23.35 -27.40
C ARG A 135 -11.50 24.83 -27.03
N ASP A 136 -10.69 25.68 -27.66
CA ASP A 136 -10.67 27.14 -27.45
C ASP A 136 -10.40 27.58 -26.00
N GLY A 137 -9.46 26.90 -25.33
CA GLY A 137 -9.06 27.20 -23.95
C GLY A 137 -8.53 28.63 -23.77
N LYS A 138 -9.16 29.40 -22.88
CA LYS A 138 -8.71 30.72 -22.41
C LYS A 138 -7.74 30.61 -21.23
N ASN A 139 -6.85 31.59 -21.11
CA ASN A 139 -5.94 31.69 -19.97
C ASN A 139 -6.67 32.13 -18.69
N ASP A 140 -6.17 31.70 -17.53
CA ASP A 140 -6.71 32.03 -16.20
C ASP A 140 -8.16 31.57 -15.98
N THR A 141 -8.49 30.38 -16.48
CA THR A 141 -9.86 29.83 -16.42
C THR A 141 -9.88 28.39 -15.95
N PHE A 142 -10.95 28.06 -15.23
CA PHE A 142 -11.27 26.71 -14.79
C PHE A 142 -12.26 26.08 -15.73
N TYR A 143 -12.09 24.79 -15.94
CA TYR A 143 -12.97 23.96 -16.72
C TYR A 143 -13.26 22.68 -15.96
N ILE A 144 -14.54 22.42 -15.74
CA ILE A 144 -14.98 21.19 -15.09
C ILE A 144 -15.31 20.13 -16.14
N PHE A 145 -14.94 18.88 -15.86
CA PHE A 145 -15.36 17.74 -16.66
C PHE A 145 -16.70 17.24 -16.17
N ASN A 146 -17.77 17.82 -16.71
CA ASN A 146 -19.15 17.55 -16.34
C ASN A 146 -19.84 16.53 -17.26
N HIS A 147 -19.29 16.26 -18.45
CA HIS A 147 -19.79 15.24 -19.37
C HIS A 147 -18.86 14.03 -19.43
N LEU A 148 -19.41 12.85 -19.12
CA LEU A 148 -18.69 11.57 -19.11
C LEU A 148 -19.23 10.66 -20.20
N ASP A 149 -18.38 10.25 -21.14
CA ASP A 149 -18.72 9.30 -22.20
C ASP A 149 -18.12 7.93 -21.88
N PHE A 150 -18.97 7.00 -21.44
CA PHE A 150 -18.58 5.63 -21.09
C PHE A 150 -18.54 4.74 -22.34
N GLU A 151 -17.42 4.05 -22.51
CA GLU A 151 -17.25 2.99 -23.48
C GLU A 151 -17.06 1.67 -22.73
N ILE A 152 -18.12 0.86 -22.70
CA ILE A 152 -18.16 -0.42 -22.00
C ILE A 152 -18.01 -1.53 -23.04
N SER A 153 -16.90 -2.24 -23.00
CA SER A 153 -16.67 -3.41 -23.85
C SER A 153 -17.14 -4.67 -23.14
N TYR A 154 -17.86 -5.54 -23.85
CA TYR A 154 -18.39 -6.78 -23.30
C TYR A 154 -18.15 -7.98 -24.22
N HIS A 155 -18.01 -9.14 -23.59
CA HIS A 155 -17.95 -10.45 -24.24
C HIS A 155 -19.33 -11.09 -24.20
N SER A 156 -19.91 -11.32 -25.37
CA SER A 156 -21.26 -11.90 -25.50
C SER A 156 -21.36 -13.35 -25.02
N GLY A 157 -20.24 -14.08 -25.03
CA GLY A 157 -20.24 -15.51 -24.71
C GLY A 157 -20.75 -16.38 -25.86
N ALA A 158 -20.90 -15.82 -27.06
CA ALA A 158 -21.20 -16.58 -28.27
C ALA A 158 -20.12 -17.66 -28.50
N GLY A 159 -20.48 -18.92 -28.33
CA GLY A 159 -19.56 -20.06 -28.41
C GLY A 159 -19.01 -20.59 -27.07
N GLU A 160 -19.40 -19.98 -25.94
CA GLU A 160 -19.03 -20.45 -24.59
C GLU A 160 -20.23 -21.00 -23.82
N THR A 161 -20.00 -22.01 -22.97
CA THR A 161 -21.07 -22.70 -22.22
C THR A 161 -21.82 -21.79 -21.26
N TRP A 162 -21.18 -20.72 -20.76
CA TRP A 162 -21.82 -19.74 -19.87
C TRP A 162 -22.56 -18.62 -20.63
N GLY A 163 -22.35 -18.47 -21.94
CA GLY A 163 -23.00 -17.43 -22.75
C GLY A 163 -24.49 -17.69 -22.97
N ALA A 164 -24.91 -18.97 -22.94
CA ALA A 164 -26.31 -19.37 -23.12
C ALA A 164 -27.26 -18.76 -22.08
N ALA A 165 -26.76 -18.36 -20.91
CA ALA A 165 -27.56 -17.76 -19.84
C ALA A 165 -27.92 -16.28 -20.07
N PHE A 166 -27.23 -15.58 -20.98
CA PHE A 166 -27.32 -14.13 -21.13
C PHE A 166 -28.17 -13.68 -22.35
N GLY A 167 -28.56 -14.60 -23.24
CA GLY A 167 -29.28 -14.27 -24.48
C GLY A 167 -28.40 -13.58 -25.54
N GLU A 168 -29.00 -13.05 -26.61
CA GLU A 168 -28.26 -12.37 -27.70
C GLU A 168 -27.76 -10.95 -27.32
N ASP A 169 -28.39 -10.33 -26.33
CA ASP A 169 -28.14 -8.93 -25.90
C ASP A 169 -27.44 -8.81 -24.54
N GLY A 170 -26.94 -9.92 -24.00
CA GLY A 170 -26.22 -9.95 -22.72
C GLY A 170 -24.76 -10.39 -22.87
N GLY A 171 -23.97 -10.11 -21.84
CA GLY A 171 -22.58 -10.56 -21.79
C GLY A 171 -21.85 -10.12 -20.55
N ARG A 172 -20.59 -10.54 -20.42
CA ARG A 172 -19.73 -10.14 -19.30
C ARG A 172 -18.85 -8.97 -19.70
N ILE A 173 -18.70 -8.01 -18.80
CA ILE A 173 -17.89 -6.81 -19.05
C ILE A 173 -16.40 -7.17 -19.03
N ILE A 174 -15.68 -6.73 -20.06
CA ILE A 174 -14.24 -6.95 -20.23
C ILE A 174 -13.42 -5.66 -20.12
N ALA A 175 -14.00 -4.49 -20.39
CA ALA A 175 -13.32 -3.21 -20.19
C ALA A 175 -14.33 -2.09 -19.94
N ALA A 176 -13.94 -1.11 -19.14
CA ALA A 176 -14.69 0.11 -18.91
C ALA A 176 -13.76 1.31 -19.13
N LYS A 177 -13.95 2.02 -20.23
CA LYS A 177 -13.22 3.25 -20.57
C LYS A 177 -14.13 4.45 -20.41
N VAL A 178 -13.58 5.60 -20.05
CA VAL A 178 -14.29 6.87 -20.00
C VAL A 178 -13.54 7.93 -20.77
N GLN A 179 -14.26 8.73 -21.56
CA GLN A 179 -13.78 10.00 -22.08
C GLN A 179 -14.44 11.13 -21.33
N VAL A 180 -13.65 12.13 -20.97
CA VAL A 180 -14.10 13.28 -20.18
C VAL A 180 -14.14 14.52 -21.05
N SER A 181 -15.19 15.32 -20.91
CA SER A 181 -15.33 16.58 -21.63
C SER A 181 -16.09 17.62 -20.79
N SER A 182 -15.91 18.88 -21.16
CA SER A 182 -16.63 20.00 -20.57
C SER A 182 -17.66 20.49 -21.57
N LEU A 183 -18.96 20.45 -21.22
CA LEU A 183 -20.07 20.83 -22.10
C LEU A 183 -21.08 21.71 -21.37
N ASN A 184 -21.33 22.92 -21.87
CA ASN A 184 -22.39 23.79 -21.36
C ASN A 184 -23.69 23.53 -22.12
N SER A 185 -24.26 22.33 -21.97
CA SER A 185 -25.50 21.92 -22.63
C SER A 185 -26.16 20.77 -21.87
N GLU A 186 -27.45 20.90 -21.59
CA GLU A 186 -28.27 19.83 -21.01
C GLU A 186 -28.57 18.71 -22.03
N THR A 187 -28.54 19.03 -23.34
CA THR A 187 -28.85 18.10 -24.44
C THR A 187 -27.63 17.29 -24.93
N CYS A 188 -26.49 17.39 -24.22
CA CYS A 188 -25.24 16.70 -24.52
C CYS A 188 -24.75 16.92 -25.96
N GLU A 189 -24.90 18.14 -26.49
CA GLU A 189 -24.37 18.46 -27.81
C GLU A 189 -22.84 18.56 -27.76
N ARG A 190 -22.14 17.70 -28.51
CA ARG A 190 -20.65 17.70 -28.56
C ARG A 190 -20.05 18.99 -29.14
N SER A 191 -20.86 19.81 -29.80
CA SER A 191 -20.50 21.14 -30.30
C SER A 191 -20.66 22.26 -29.27
N ALA A 192 -21.23 21.97 -28.09
CA ALA A 192 -21.43 22.98 -27.06
C ALA A 192 -20.09 23.56 -26.58
N GLN A 193 -20.14 24.85 -26.19
CA GLN A 193 -19.00 25.51 -25.58
C GLN A 193 -18.69 24.88 -24.21
N PRO A 194 -17.42 24.80 -23.79
CA PRO A 194 -17.06 24.24 -22.50
C PRO A 194 -17.56 25.14 -21.35
N VAL A 195 -17.90 24.52 -20.22
CA VAL A 195 -18.25 25.26 -19.00
C VAL A 195 -16.98 25.88 -18.46
N MET A 196 -16.93 27.21 -18.45
CA MET A 196 -15.77 27.97 -18.02
C MET A 196 -16.12 28.98 -16.94
N PHE A 197 -15.27 29.06 -15.92
CA PHE A 197 -15.42 30.05 -14.85
C PHE A 197 -14.06 30.51 -14.35
N GLN A 198 -14.01 31.74 -13.82
CA GLN A 198 -12.80 32.37 -13.30
C GLN A 198 -12.74 32.25 -11.79
N SER A 199 -11.57 32.52 -11.20
CA SER A 199 -11.39 32.54 -9.73
C SER A 199 -12.34 33.52 -9.01
N THR A 200 -12.81 34.55 -9.70
CA THR A 200 -13.72 35.59 -9.20
C THR A 200 -15.19 35.26 -9.39
N SER A 201 -15.53 34.21 -10.15
CA SER A 201 -16.91 33.83 -10.43
C SER A 201 -17.59 33.33 -9.16
N THR A 202 -18.71 33.97 -8.80
CA THR A 202 -19.55 33.57 -7.66
C THR A 202 -20.77 32.77 -8.07
N GLU A 203 -21.27 33.02 -9.29
CA GLU A 203 -22.42 32.34 -9.89
C GLU A 203 -21.96 31.53 -11.09
N VAL A 204 -22.19 30.22 -11.03
CA VAL A 204 -21.83 29.26 -12.08
C VAL A 204 -22.91 28.19 -12.11
N GLU A 205 -23.34 27.85 -13.32
CA GLU A 205 -24.26 26.75 -13.59
C GLU A 205 -23.51 25.61 -14.29
N ILE A 206 -23.63 24.39 -13.76
CA ILE A 206 -22.88 23.23 -14.21
C ILE A 206 -23.85 22.07 -14.43
N PRO A 207 -24.24 21.76 -15.68
CA PRO A 207 -25.07 20.60 -15.98
C PRO A 207 -24.24 19.32 -15.99
N PHE A 208 -24.56 18.33 -15.16
CA PHE A 208 -23.88 17.03 -15.18
C PHE A 208 -24.59 16.05 -16.10
N THR A 209 -23.85 15.51 -17.07
CA THR A 209 -24.43 14.63 -18.08
C THR A 209 -23.52 13.43 -18.37
N TYR A 210 -24.09 12.36 -18.91
CA TYR A 210 -23.31 11.22 -19.37
C TYR A 210 -23.91 10.54 -20.59
N SER A 211 -23.05 9.83 -21.32
CA SER A 211 -23.43 8.89 -22.37
C SER A 211 -22.81 7.52 -22.10
N VAL A 212 -23.48 6.47 -22.56
CA VAL A 212 -22.98 5.10 -22.45
C VAL A 212 -23.04 4.45 -23.83
N SER A 213 -21.93 3.86 -24.24
CA SER A 213 -21.79 3.07 -25.47
C SER A 213 -21.30 1.67 -25.13
N PHE A 214 -21.95 0.65 -25.69
CA PHE A 214 -21.56 -0.73 -25.51
C PHE A 214 -20.89 -1.27 -26.78
N LYS A 215 -19.67 -1.79 -26.66
CA LYS A 215 -18.94 -2.41 -27.77
C LYS A 215 -18.77 -3.91 -27.54
N ARG A 216 -19.26 -4.71 -28.48
CA ARG A 216 -19.09 -6.17 -28.46
C ARG A 216 -17.66 -6.51 -28.88
N ASN A 217 -16.93 -7.28 -28.08
CA ASN A 217 -15.64 -7.83 -28.44
C ASN A 217 -15.48 -9.23 -27.83
N ASN A 218 -15.43 -10.25 -28.69
CA ASN A 218 -15.31 -11.66 -28.31
C ASN A 218 -13.87 -12.19 -28.41
N ASP A 219 -12.88 -11.36 -28.77
CA ASP A 219 -11.48 -11.80 -28.89
C ASP A 219 -10.80 -11.90 -27.52
N ILE A 220 -11.28 -11.13 -26.55
CA ILE A 220 -10.72 -11.07 -25.19
C ILE A 220 -11.51 -11.98 -24.26
N ARG A 221 -10.85 -13.03 -23.77
CA ARG A 221 -11.43 -13.89 -22.73
C ARG A 221 -11.72 -13.07 -21.47
N TRP A 222 -12.84 -13.36 -20.81
CA TRP A 222 -13.21 -12.68 -19.57
C TRP A 222 -12.13 -12.80 -18.47
N ALA A 223 -11.42 -13.93 -18.40
CA ALA A 223 -10.35 -14.12 -17.42
C ALA A 223 -9.15 -13.15 -17.60
N SER A 224 -8.88 -12.70 -18.83
CA SER A 224 -7.80 -11.75 -19.17
C SER A 224 -8.24 -10.28 -19.14
N ARG A 225 -9.43 -9.97 -18.61
CA ARG A 225 -10.00 -8.61 -18.64
C ARG A 225 -9.18 -7.53 -17.93
N TRP A 226 -8.27 -7.92 -17.03
CA TRP A 226 -7.37 -6.99 -16.35
C TRP A 226 -6.14 -6.60 -17.19
N ASP A 227 -5.87 -7.29 -18.31
CA ASP A 227 -4.63 -7.12 -19.07
C ASP A 227 -4.48 -5.73 -19.68
N TYR A 228 -5.56 -5.08 -20.11
CA TYR A 228 -5.47 -3.75 -20.72
C TYR A 228 -5.01 -2.68 -19.71
N ILE A 229 -5.42 -2.82 -18.44
CA ILE A 229 -5.01 -1.94 -17.33
C ILE A 229 -3.57 -2.23 -16.92
N LEU A 230 -3.15 -3.49 -16.99
CA LEU A 230 -1.79 -3.90 -16.61
C LEU A 230 -0.76 -3.51 -17.67
N LYS A 231 -1.13 -3.57 -18.96
CA LYS A 231 -0.28 -3.16 -20.09
C LYS A 231 -0.01 -1.66 -20.13
N SER A 232 -0.94 -0.84 -19.64
CA SER A 232 -0.78 0.61 -19.61
C SER A 232 0.07 1.13 -18.45
N LEU A 233 0.48 0.29 -17.49
CA LEU A 233 1.41 0.68 -16.44
C LEU A 233 2.79 0.96 -17.07
N PRO A 234 3.32 2.21 -17.01
CA PRO A 234 4.50 2.63 -17.76
C PRO A 234 5.82 2.09 -17.18
N GLN A 235 5.76 1.06 -16.34
CA GLN A 235 6.79 0.75 -15.32
C GLN A 235 7.29 -0.70 -15.37
N THR A 236 6.88 -1.55 -16.32
CA THR A 236 7.41 -2.94 -16.39
C THR A 236 8.93 -2.95 -16.65
N SER A 237 9.44 -1.99 -17.43
CA SER A 237 10.88 -1.81 -17.66
C SER A 237 11.64 -1.39 -16.40
N ILE A 238 11.07 -0.49 -15.60
CA ILE A 238 11.70 0.03 -14.36
C ILE A 238 11.80 -1.07 -13.29
N GLN A 239 10.90 -2.05 -13.29
CA GLN A 239 10.93 -3.16 -12.33
C GLN A 239 12.10 -4.14 -12.59
N TRP A 240 12.29 -4.56 -13.83
CA TRP A 240 13.44 -5.41 -14.19
C TRP A 240 14.77 -4.67 -13.99
N PHE A 241 14.78 -3.37 -14.24
CA PHE A 241 15.92 -2.52 -13.91
C PHE A 241 16.21 -2.48 -12.40
N SER A 242 15.18 -2.35 -11.56
CA SER A 242 15.31 -2.39 -10.10
C SER A 242 15.83 -3.75 -9.59
N ILE A 243 15.32 -4.85 -10.16
CA ILE A 243 15.79 -6.21 -9.83
C ILE A 243 17.26 -6.38 -10.21
N LEU A 244 17.64 -6.00 -11.44
CA LEU A 244 19.03 -6.10 -11.89
C LEU A 244 19.96 -5.24 -11.04
N ASN A 245 19.58 -3.99 -10.75
CA ASN A 245 20.33 -3.11 -9.88
C ASN A 245 20.50 -3.71 -8.47
N SER A 246 19.45 -4.32 -7.91
CA SER A 246 19.54 -5.01 -6.63
C SER A 246 20.49 -6.19 -6.64
N LEU A 247 20.48 -6.99 -7.71
CA LEU A 247 21.35 -8.14 -7.86
C LEU A 247 22.81 -7.73 -7.97
N VAL A 248 23.12 -6.69 -8.75
CA VAL A 248 24.48 -6.13 -8.87
C VAL A 248 24.97 -5.63 -7.52
N VAL A 249 24.15 -4.88 -6.78
CA VAL A 249 24.52 -4.34 -5.47
C VAL A 249 24.75 -5.45 -4.44
N VAL A 250 23.90 -6.49 -4.42
CA VAL A 250 24.07 -7.66 -3.55
C VAL A 250 25.34 -8.43 -3.90
N LEU A 251 25.63 -8.66 -5.19
CA LEU A 251 26.88 -9.30 -5.63
C LEU A 251 28.11 -8.47 -5.26
N PHE A 252 28.04 -7.15 -5.41
CA PHE A 252 29.13 -6.25 -5.05
C PHE A 252 29.39 -6.25 -3.53
N LEU A 253 28.33 -6.09 -2.71
CA LEU A 253 28.46 -6.10 -1.26
C LEU A 253 28.92 -7.46 -0.74
N SER A 254 28.37 -8.57 -1.26
CA SER A 254 28.82 -9.92 -0.89
C SER A 254 30.27 -10.16 -1.32
N GLY A 255 30.68 -9.70 -2.50
CA GLY A 255 32.07 -9.75 -2.96
C GLY A 255 33.02 -8.93 -2.08
N MET A 256 32.62 -7.72 -1.67
CA MET A 256 33.39 -6.89 -0.75
C MET A 256 33.53 -7.55 0.63
N VAL A 257 32.44 -8.08 1.19
CA VAL A 257 32.45 -8.83 2.46
C VAL A 257 33.31 -10.08 2.34
N ALA A 258 33.20 -10.84 1.24
CA ALA A 258 34.03 -12.01 0.98
C ALA A 258 35.51 -11.64 0.86
N MET A 259 35.87 -10.56 0.17
CA MET A 259 37.26 -10.09 0.08
C MET A 259 37.80 -9.67 1.46
N ILE A 260 37.00 -8.94 2.25
CA ILE A 260 37.37 -8.58 3.63
C ILE A 260 37.56 -9.84 4.47
N LEU A 261 36.64 -10.80 4.42
CA LEU A 261 36.72 -12.06 5.17
C LEU A 261 37.94 -12.88 4.74
N VAL A 262 38.17 -13.05 3.44
CA VAL A 262 39.32 -13.79 2.91
C VAL A 262 40.63 -13.10 3.32
N ARG A 263 40.72 -11.79 3.16
CA ARG A 263 41.92 -11.01 3.53
C ARG A 263 42.20 -11.06 5.03
N THR A 264 41.16 -10.93 5.87
CA THR A 264 41.30 -11.01 7.33
C THR A 264 41.64 -12.43 7.78
N LEU A 265 40.96 -13.44 7.24
CA LEU A 265 41.20 -14.85 7.56
C LEU A 265 42.60 -15.31 7.12
N PHE A 266 43.07 -14.94 5.92
CA PHE A 266 44.46 -15.24 5.52
C PHE A 266 45.48 -14.57 6.42
N LYS A 267 45.26 -13.30 6.78
CA LYS A 267 46.15 -12.57 7.70
C LYS A 267 46.15 -13.20 9.10
N ASP A 268 45.00 -13.62 9.59
CA ASP A 268 44.84 -14.26 10.90
C ASP A 268 45.44 -15.67 10.93
N ILE A 269 45.26 -16.48 9.88
CA ILE A 269 45.91 -17.80 9.75
C ILE A 269 47.43 -17.66 9.68
N ALA A 270 47.95 -16.75 8.84
CA ALA A 270 49.38 -16.53 8.72
C ALA A 270 50.00 -16.09 10.06
N ARG A 271 49.31 -15.22 10.80
CA ARG A 271 49.69 -14.82 12.16
C ARG A 271 49.64 -16.00 13.14
N TYR A 272 48.61 -16.84 13.06
CA TYR A 272 48.47 -18.00 13.94
C TYR A 272 49.63 -19.01 13.74
N ASN A 273 49.96 -19.33 12.49
CA ASN A 273 51.07 -20.22 12.16
C ASN A 273 52.42 -19.66 12.67
N GLN A 274 52.67 -18.36 12.51
CA GLN A 274 53.88 -17.71 13.02
C GLN A 274 53.99 -17.72 14.55
N ILE A 275 52.86 -17.71 15.28
CA ILE A 275 52.85 -17.76 16.75
C ILE A 275 53.08 -19.21 17.23
N VAL A 276 52.48 -20.20 16.56
CA VAL A 276 52.70 -21.63 16.83
C VAL A 276 54.17 -22.02 16.64
N ASP A 277 54.84 -21.45 15.64
CA ASP A 277 56.25 -21.76 15.37
C ASP A 277 57.25 -21.10 16.34
N ASN A 278 56.85 -20.06 17.10
CA ASN A 278 57.79 -19.20 17.85
C ASN A 278 57.59 -19.14 19.39
N ILE A 279 56.51 -19.70 19.96
CA ILE A 279 56.21 -19.62 21.41
C ILE A 279 55.67 -20.96 21.92
N SER A 280 56.14 -21.42 23.09
CA SER A 280 55.63 -22.60 23.82
C SER A 280 54.11 -22.55 24.04
N GLU A 281 53.45 -23.70 23.84
CA GLU A 281 51.99 -23.88 23.63
C GLU A 281 51.05 -23.27 24.69
N GLU A 282 51.53 -22.86 25.87
CA GLU A 282 50.68 -22.56 27.03
C GLU A 282 50.25 -21.06 27.14
N ASP A 283 51.08 -20.09 26.75
CA ASP A 283 50.75 -18.66 27.00
C ASP A 283 50.05 -17.95 25.81
N ALA A 284 50.27 -18.40 24.58
CA ALA A 284 49.71 -17.74 23.38
C ALA A 284 48.27 -18.16 23.07
N GLN A 285 47.78 -19.26 23.65
CA GLN A 285 46.45 -19.80 23.39
C GLN A 285 45.32 -19.03 24.12
N GLU A 286 45.61 -18.28 25.19
CA GLU A 286 44.59 -17.65 26.03
C GLU A 286 44.24 -16.18 25.67
N GLU A 287 45.02 -15.48 24.83
CA GLU A 287 44.92 -14.00 24.70
C GLU A 287 44.52 -13.40 23.33
N SER A 288 44.30 -14.17 22.25
CA SER A 288 43.91 -13.56 20.94
C SER A 288 42.67 -14.15 20.23
N GLY A 289 41.73 -13.27 19.84
CA GLY A 289 40.70 -13.53 18.83
C GLY A 289 39.27 -13.84 19.32
N TRP A 290 38.46 -14.44 18.43
CA TRP A 290 37.06 -14.84 18.73
C TRP A 290 36.96 -15.88 19.86
N LYS A 291 38.02 -16.65 20.08
CA LYS A 291 38.17 -17.56 21.21
C LYS A 291 38.17 -16.84 22.55
N LEU A 292 38.54 -15.56 22.67
CA LEU A 292 38.45 -14.84 23.95
C LEU A 292 37.01 -14.52 24.33
N VAL A 293 36.17 -14.30 23.32
CA VAL A 293 34.80 -13.82 23.50
C VAL A 293 33.83 -15.00 23.65
N HIS A 294 34.26 -16.25 23.41
CA HIS A 294 33.39 -17.42 23.42
C HIS A 294 32.58 -17.57 24.73
N GLY A 295 33.18 -17.23 25.87
CA GLY A 295 32.54 -17.25 27.19
C GLY A 295 31.65 -16.04 27.49
N ASP A 296 31.67 -15.01 26.64
CA ASP A 296 30.88 -13.79 26.80
C ASP A 296 29.75 -13.65 25.76
N VAL A 297 29.85 -14.31 24.59
CA VAL A 297 28.83 -14.25 23.51
C VAL A 297 27.46 -14.72 23.98
N PHE A 298 27.40 -15.79 24.77
CA PHE A 298 26.14 -16.38 25.25
C PHE A 298 25.67 -15.83 26.61
N ARG A 299 26.35 -14.80 27.13
CA ARG A 299 25.95 -14.16 28.39
C ARG A 299 24.56 -13.53 28.22
N PRO A 300 23.68 -13.60 29.23
CA PRO A 300 22.41 -12.91 29.18
C PRO A 300 22.63 -11.40 28.95
N PRO A 301 21.98 -10.81 27.93
CA PRO A 301 22.14 -9.39 27.64
C PRO A 301 21.45 -8.53 28.70
N SER A 302 21.95 -7.32 28.91
CA SER A 302 21.41 -6.36 29.89
C SER A 302 19.92 -6.07 29.72
N LYS A 303 19.43 -6.09 28.47
CA LYS A 303 18.01 -5.91 28.10
C LYS A 303 17.38 -7.17 27.52
N GLY A 304 17.64 -8.34 28.09
CA GLY A 304 17.15 -9.64 27.58
C GLY A 304 15.62 -9.76 27.43
N MET A 305 14.84 -9.10 28.29
CA MET A 305 13.38 -9.06 28.16
C MET A 305 12.96 -8.37 26.85
N LEU A 306 13.43 -7.15 26.60
CA LEU A 306 13.10 -6.39 25.39
C LEU A 306 13.56 -7.13 24.12
N LEU A 307 14.79 -7.68 24.14
CA LEU A 307 15.30 -8.44 23.00
C LEU A 307 14.41 -9.65 22.69
N SER A 308 14.03 -10.42 23.71
CA SER A 308 13.16 -11.59 23.51
C SER A 308 11.76 -11.22 23.01
N VAL A 309 11.22 -10.08 23.42
CA VAL A 309 9.95 -9.52 22.92
C VAL A 309 10.05 -9.17 21.44
N LEU A 310 11.12 -8.48 21.03
CA LEU A 310 11.36 -8.09 19.64
C LEU A 310 11.59 -9.29 18.73
N VAL A 311 12.36 -10.28 19.18
CA VAL A 311 12.58 -11.53 18.44
C VAL A 311 11.26 -12.29 18.26
N GLY A 312 10.41 -12.36 19.29
CA GLY A 312 9.10 -13.00 19.19
C GLY A 312 8.19 -12.35 18.15
N ASN A 313 8.06 -11.03 18.21
CA ASN A 313 7.30 -10.25 17.22
C ASN A 313 7.90 -10.36 15.81
N GLY A 314 9.23 -10.37 15.70
CA GLY A 314 9.92 -10.54 14.42
C GLY A 314 9.63 -11.89 13.76
N VAL A 315 9.64 -12.98 14.54
CA VAL A 315 9.27 -14.31 14.04
C VAL A 315 7.81 -14.36 13.58
N GLN A 316 6.89 -13.73 14.32
CA GLN A 316 5.48 -13.65 13.94
C GLN A 316 5.29 -12.94 12.59
N ILE A 317 5.94 -11.78 12.43
CA ILE A 317 5.88 -11.00 11.18
C ILE A 317 6.51 -11.79 10.03
N ALA A 318 7.66 -12.45 10.25
CA ALA A 318 8.33 -13.24 9.24
C ALA A 318 7.44 -14.40 8.75
N ILE A 319 6.85 -15.18 9.66
CA ILE A 319 5.96 -16.29 9.29
C ILE A 319 4.69 -15.76 8.60
N MET A 320 4.10 -14.67 9.09
CA MET A 320 2.94 -14.04 8.46
C MET A 320 3.25 -13.59 7.03
N SER A 321 4.40 -12.94 6.81
CA SER A 321 4.83 -12.47 5.50
C SER A 321 5.09 -13.63 4.53
N LEU A 322 5.66 -14.74 5.02
CA LEU A 322 5.88 -15.93 4.21
C LEU A 322 4.57 -16.60 3.81
N ILE A 323 3.63 -16.77 4.74
CA ILE A 323 2.32 -17.39 4.46
C ILE A 323 1.52 -16.54 3.49
N THR A 324 1.46 -15.23 3.70
CA THR A 324 0.73 -14.31 2.80
C THR A 324 1.36 -14.29 1.41
N LEU A 325 2.69 -14.33 1.30
CA LEU A 325 3.40 -14.44 0.02
C LEU A 325 3.07 -15.75 -0.71
N ILE A 326 3.08 -16.90 -0.02
CA ILE A 326 2.73 -18.19 -0.61
C ILE A 326 1.28 -18.16 -1.13
N LEU A 327 0.34 -17.66 -0.34
CA LEU A 327 -1.06 -17.53 -0.77
C LEU A 327 -1.24 -16.59 -1.96
N ALA A 328 -0.46 -15.50 -2.02
CA ALA A 328 -0.43 -14.60 -3.16
C ALA A 328 0.15 -15.26 -4.42
N CYS A 329 1.27 -15.98 -4.30
CA CYS A 329 1.92 -16.68 -5.41
C CYS A 329 1.07 -17.83 -5.97
N LEU A 330 0.26 -18.50 -5.14
CA LEU A 330 -0.69 -19.52 -5.58
C LEU A 330 -1.94 -18.92 -6.27
N GLY A 331 -2.08 -17.59 -6.30
CA GLY A 331 -3.19 -16.91 -6.96
C GLY A 331 -4.48 -16.82 -6.13
N PHE A 332 -4.47 -17.26 -4.86
CA PHE A 332 -5.65 -17.16 -3.98
C PHE A 332 -5.96 -15.71 -3.60
N LEU A 333 -4.96 -14.81 -3.63
CA LEU A 333 -5.11 -13.38 -3.35
C LEU A 333 -5.05 -12.58 -4.67
N SER A 334 -6.01 -12.83 -5.55
CA SER A 334 -6.08 -12.13 -6.84
C SER A 334 -6.48 -10.65 -6.67
N PRO A 335 -6.02 -9.73 -7.55
CA PRO A 335 -6.48 -8.34 -7.57
C PRO A 335 -8.00 -8.19 -7.72
N SER A 336 -8.69 -9.23 -8.21
CA SER A 336 -10.15 -9.25 -8.31
C SER A 336 -10.85 -9.26 -6.94
N SER A 337 -10.17 -9.67 -5.87
CA SER A 337 -10.71 -9.61 -4.50
C SER A 337 -10.08 -8.45 -3.74
N ARG A 338 -10.68 -7.25 -3.85
CA ARG A 338 -10.20 -6.01 -3.20
C ARG A 338 -10.06 -6.19 -1.69
N GLY A 339 -8.99 -5.67 -1.11
CA GLY A 339 -8.70 -5.77 0.33
C GLY A 339 -8.45 -7.18 0.88
N ALA A 340 -8.52 -8.24 0.06
CA ALA A 340 -8.33 -9.61 0.53
C ALA A 340 -6.90 -9.86 1.04
N LEU A 341 -5.89 -9.30 0.36
CA LEU A 341 -4.49 -9.43 0.77
C LEU A 341 -4.25 -8.87 2.18
N MET A 342 -4.74 -7.66 2.46
CA MET A 342 -4.61 -7.04 3.78
C MET A 342 -5.43 -7.76 4.84
N THR A 343 -6.66 -8.16 4.52
CA THR A 343 -7.50 -8.96 5.43
C THR A 343 -6.80 -10.26 5.80
N CYS A 344 -6.24 -10.97 4.81
CA CYS A 344 -5.47 -12.19 5.02
C CYS A 344 -4.24 -11.93 5.89
N ALA A 345 -3.49 -10.87 5.62
CA ALA A 345 -2.30 -10.53 6.42
C ALA A 345 -2.63 -10.28 7.90
N ILE A 346 -3.71 -9.56 8.18
CA ILE A 346 -4.15 -9.27 9.56
C ILE A 346 -4.65 -10.52 10.26
N VAL A 347 -5.47 -11.32 9.58
CA VAL A 347 -5.98 -12.58 10.12
C VAL A 347 -4.82 -13.54 10.41
N CYS A 348 -3.90 -13.71 9.46
CA CYS A 348 -2.68 -14.50 9.67
C CYS A 348 -1.86 -13.95 10.84
N TYR A 349 -1.66 -12.64 10.92
CA TYR A 349 -0.92 -12.01 12.02
C TYR A 349 -1.56 -12.35 13.38
N VAL A 350 -2.87 -12.17 13.54
CA VAL A 350 -3.62 -12.44 14.77
C VAL A 350 -3.54 -13.93 15.16
N LEU A 351 -3.66 -14.84 14.19
CA LEU A 351 -3.58 -16.28 14.43
C LEU A 351 -2.16 -16.78 14.75
N LEU A 352 -1.13 -16.04 14.33
CA LEU A 352 0.28 -16.36 14.57
C LEU A 352 0.82 -15.80 15.90
N GLY A 353 -0.05 -15.41 16.84
CA GLY A 353 0.36 -15.03 18.20
C GLY A 353 1.10 -16.16 18.94
N THR A 354 0.75 -17.42 18.67
CA THR A 354 1.37 -18.60 19.31
C THR A 354 2.89 -18.72 19.04
N PRO A 355 3.37 -18.69 17.77
CA PRO A 355 4.80 -18.59 17.47
C PRO A 355 5.52 -17.43 18.18
N ALA A 356 4.88 -16.25 18.25
CA ALA A 356 5.47 -15.06 18.87
C ALA A 356 5.73 -15.27 20.36
N GLY A 357 4.71 -15.74 21.07
CA GLY A 357 4.79 -16.06 22.50
C GLY A 357 5.79 -17.18 22.76
N TYR A 358 5.80 -18.23 21.94
CA TYR A 358 6.69 -19.38 22.09
C TYR A 358 8.16 -19.00 21.96
N THR A 359 8.54 -18.29 20.90
CA THR A 359 9.94 -17.90 20.67
C THR A 359 10.40 -16.87 21.69
N SER A 360 9.58 -15.85 21.98
CA SER A 360 9.88 -14.87 23.03
C SER A 360 10.14 -15.54 24.39
N ALA A 361 9.25 -16.46 24.79
CA ALA A 361 9.41 -17.21 26.03
C ALA A 361 10.70 -18.03 26.09
N ARG A 362 11.03 -18.73 24.99
CA ARG A 362 12.22 -19.58 24.89
C ARG A 362 13.51 -18.75 25.02
N PHE A 363 13.59 -17.61 24.33
CA PHE A 363 14.75 -16.72 24.44
C PHE A 363 14.82 -16.05 25.81
N TYR A 364 13.70 -15.61 26.38
CA TYR A 364 13.71 -15.03 27.73
C TYR A 364 14.16 -16.04 28.79
N LYS A 365 13.74 -17.30 28.66
CA LYS A 365 14.20 -18.41 29.52
C LYS A 365 15.68 -18.73 29.31
N MET A 366 16.17 -18.70 28.07
CA MET A 366 17.60 -18.88 27.74
C MET A 366 18.47 -17.84 28.45
N PHE A 367 17.99 -16.60 28.59
CA PHE A 367 18.67 -15.54 29.31
C PHE A 367 18.52 -15.59 30.84
N GLY A 368 17.98 -16.68 31.40
CA GLY A 368 17.77 -16.83 32.84
C GLY A 368 16.58 -16.03 33.40
N GLY A 369 15.68 -15.54 32.54
CA GLY A 369 14.50 -14.78 32.95
C GLY A 369 13.41 -15.64 33.60
N GLY A 370 13.09 -15.37 34.88
CA GLY A 370 12.03 -16.06 35.61
C GLY A 370 10.63 -15.44 35.49
N ASN A 371 10.55 -14.14 35.15
CA ASN A 371 9.30 -13.37 35.15
C ASN A 371 8.50 -13.54 33.85
N TRP A 372 8.12 -14.78 33.53
CA TRP A 372 7.49 -15.11 32.25
C TRP A 372 6.20 -14.34 31.99
N LYS A 373 5.35 -14.12 33.01
CA LYS A 373 4.09 -13.37 32.86
C LYS A 373 4.32 -11.95 32.31
N LYS A 374 5.33 -11.25 32.82
CA LYS A 374 5.71 -9.90 32.35
C LYS A 374 6.22 -9.93 30.92
N ASN A 375 7.04 -10.94 30.58
CA ASN A 375 7.53 -11.13 29.22
C ASN A 375 6.38 -11.32 28.23
N VAL A 376 5.45 -12.20 28.53
CA VAL A 376 4.29 -12.48 27.67
C VAL A 376 3.42 -11.25 27.45
N LEU A 377 3.15 -10.51 28.53
CA LEU A 377 2.38 -9.27 28.45
C LEU A 377 3.09 -8.23 27.57
N MET A 378 4.41 -8.07 27.72
CA MET A 378 5.19 -7.18 26.86
C MET A 378 5.21 -7.66 25.41
N THR A 379 5.30 -8.97 25.15
CA THR A 379 5.26 -9.52 23.79
C THR A 379 3.94 -9.26 23.10
N ALA A 380 2.83 -9.39 23.81
CA ALA A 380 1.49 -9.15 23.26
C ALA A 380 1.19 -7.65 23.05
N ILE A 381 1.75 -6.76 23.87
CA ILE A 381 1.34 -5.34 23.90
C ILE A 381 2.34 -4.40 23.24
N ALA A 382 3.65 -4.61 23.38
CA ALA A 382 4.65 -3.57 23.06
C ALA A 382 4.64 -3.16 21.58
N CYS A 383 4.83 -4.10 20.66
CA CYS A 383 4.87 -3.79 19.23
C CYS A 383 3.49 -3.40 18.67
N PRO A 384 2.40 -4.18 18.89
CA PRO A 384 1.09 -3.81 18.39
C PRO A 384 0.57 -2.49 19.00
N GLY A 385 0.87 -2.23 20.28
CA GLY A 385 0.47 -1.01 20.96
C GLY A 385 1.12 0.23 20.40
N VAL A 386 2.43 0.20 20.13
CA VAL A 386 3.12 1.33 19.48
C VAL A 386 2.52 1.62 18.10
N ILE A 387 2.31 0.57 17.29
CA ILE A 387 1.72 0.72 15.94
C ILE A 387 0.30 1.26 16.04
N PHE A 388 -0.53 0.72 16.95
CA PHE A 388 -1.90 1.15 17.15
C PHE A 388 -1.97 2.60 17.64
N SER A 389 -1.08 3.03 18.54
CA SER A 389 -1.02 4.42 18.99
C SER A 389 -0.69 5.40 17.85
N ILE A 390 0.33 5.07 17.03
CA ILE A 390 0.67 5.89 15.86
C ILE A 390 -0.51 5.96 14.89
N PHE A 391 -1.08 4.80 14.57
CA PHE A 391 -2.23 4.69 13.67
C PHE A 391 -3.46 5.45 14.18
N PHE A 392 -3.76 5.39 15.48
CA PHE A 392 -4.85 6.12 16.10
C PHE A 392 -4.65 7.64 16.04
N ILE A 393 -3.43 8.13 16.31
CA ILE A 393 -3.10 9.57 16.20
C ILE A 393 -3.25 10.04 14.76
N LEU A 394 -2.72 9.28 13.78
CA LEU A 394 -2.89 9.60 12.37
C LEU A 394 -4.37 9.63 11.97
N ASN A 395 -5.18 8.69 12.47
CA ASN A 395 -6.60 8.66 12.18
C ASN A 395 -7.37 9.84 12.78
N ILE A 396 -6.98 10.35 13.96
CA ILE A 396 -7.54 11.59 14.52
C ILE A 396 -7.29 12.76 13.56
N VAL A 397 -6.09 12.87 12.99
CA VAL A 397 -5.76 13.90 12.00
C VAL A 397 -6.61 13.74 10.73
N LEU A 398 -6.84 12.51 10.27
CA LEU A 398 -7.69 12.24 9.10
C LEU A 398 -9.16 12.61 9.36
N TRP A 399 -9.70 12.29 10.54
CA TRP A 399 -11.04 12.71 10.95
C TRP A 399 -11.18 14.22 11.04
N ALA A 400 -10.20 14.91 11.64
CA ALA A 400 -10.22 16.37 11.76
C ALA A 400 -10.25 17.09 10.39
N ASN A 401 -9.69 16.46 9.36
CA ASN A 401 -9.69 16.98 7.99
C ASN A 401 -10.82 16.41 7.10
N GLY A 402 -11.69 15.54 7.62
CA GLY A 402 -12.78 14.94 6.84
C GLY A 402 -12.32 14.06 5.67
N SER A 403 -11.16 13.40 5.80
CA SER A 403 -10.61 12.52 4.76
C SER A 403 -11.39 11.20 4.65
N SER A 404 -11.55 10.68 3.43
CA SER A 404 -12.14 9.36 3.17
C SER A 404 -11.30 8.19 3.68
N ALA A 405 -9.99 8.41 3.82
CA ALA A 405 -9.09 7.41 4.41
C ALA A 405 -9.28 7.24 5.91
N ALA A 406 -10.08 8.09 6.55
CA ALA A 406 -10.36 7.95 7.97
C ALA A 406 -11.19 6.67 8.24
N ILE A 407 -10.72 5.90 9.19
CA ILE A 407 -11.28 4.61 9.55
C ILE A 407 -12.35 4.82 10.62
N PRO A 408 -13.53 4.20 10.50
CA PRO A 408 -14.62 4.43 11.44
C PRO A 408 -14.30 3.84 12.81
N PHE A 409 -14.90 4.42 13.85
CA PHE A 409 -14.70 4.01 15.24
C PHE A 409 -14.99 2.51 15.48
N THR A 410 -16.00 1.97 14.80
CA THR A 410 -16.36 0.54 14.86
C THR A 410 -15.21 -0.38 14.47
N THR A 411 -14.42 0.01 13.46
CA THR A 411 -13.26 -0.77 13.03
C THR A 411 -12.16 -0.77 14.09
N PHE A 412 -11.97 0.33 14.82
CA PHE A 412 -11.04 0.34 15.96
C PHE A 412 -11.47 -0.65 17.04
N ILE A 413 -12.77 -0.69 17.37
CA ILE A 413 -13.29 -1.68 18.33
C ILE A 413 -13.05 -3.10 17.82
N ALA A 414 -13.30 -3.37 16.53
CA ALA A 414 -13.06 -4.68 15.94
C ALA A 414 -11.57 -5.09 15.99
N LEU A 415 -10.65 -4.18 15.68
CA LEU A 415 -9.21 -4.43 15.79
C LEU A 415 -8.76 -4.67 17.22
N LEU A 416 -9.28 -3.89 18.19
CA LEU A 416 -9.02 -4.08 19.61
C LEU A 416 -9.55 -5.43 20.10
N ALA A 417 -10.73 -5.84 19.64
CA ALA A 417 -11.29 -7.16 19.94
C ALA A 417 -10.42 -8.29 19.37
N LEU A 418 -9.99 -8.20 18.11
CA LEU A 418 -9.06 -9.17 17.51
C LEU A 418 -7.72 -9.22 18.26
N TRP A 419 -7.23 -8.08 18.72
CA TRP A 419 -5.96 -8.00 19.47
C TRP A 419 -6.08 -8.59 20.89
N PHE A 420 -7.06 -8.17 21.68
CA PHE A 420 -7.18 -8.59 23.07
C PHE A 420 -7.92 -9.92 23.27
N CYS A 421 -8.91 -10.25 22.44
CA CYS A 421 -9.71 -11.47 22.59
C CYS A 421 -9.12 -12.67 21.84
N VAL A 422 -8.29 -12.45 20.81
CA VAL A 422 -7.71 -13.54 20.00
C VAL A 422 -6.18 -13.55 20.12
N SER A 423 -5.51 -12.52 19.60
CA SER A 423 -4.05 -12.51 19.50
C SER A 423 -3.38 -12.64 20.88
N THR A 424 -3.84 -11.87 21.86
CA THR A 424 -3.26 -11.88 23.22
C THR A 424 -3.34 -13.27 23.89
N PRO A 425 -4.52 -13.93 23.98
CA PRO A 425 -4.61 -15.31 24.48
C PRO A 425 -3.71 -16.31 23.74
N LEU A 426 -3.59 -16.20 22.42
CA LEU A 426 -2.70 -17.07 21.63
C LEU A 426 -1.22 -16.85 21.99
N VAL A 427 -0.78 -15.60 22.20
CA VAL A 427 0.57 -15.29 22.69
C VAL A 427 0.80 -15.91 24.07
N PHE A 428 -0.18 -15.82 24.97
CA PHE A 428 -0.11 -16.47 26.29
C PHE A 428 0.02 -17.99 26.18
N PHE A 429 -0.78 -18.63 25.32
CA PHE A 429 -0.72 -20.06 25.08
C PHE A 429 0.65 -20.50 24.53
N GLY A 430 1.15 -19.81 23.51
CA GLY A 430 2.46 -20.08 22.92
C GLY A 430 3.59 -19.94 23.93
N ALA A 431 3.55 -18.87 24.72
CA ALA A 431 4.55 -18.62 25.74
C ALA A 431 4.51 -19.60 26.91
N TYR A 432 3.32 -20.00 27.36
CA TYR A 432 3.16 -21.05 28.38
C TYR A 432 3.86 -22.35 27.94
N ARG A 433 3.62 -22.77 26.69
CA ARG A 433 4.30 -23.95 26.11
C ARG A 433 5.81 -23.74 25.97
N GLY A 434 6.23 -22.53 25.56
CA GLY A 434 7.64 -22.18 25.43
C GLY A 434 8.39 -22.21 26.77
N PHE A 435 7.76 -21.74 27.84
CA PHE A 435 8.31 -21.74 29.20
C PHE A 435 8.32 -23.12 29.86
N LYS A 436 7.36 -23.99 29.54
CA LYS A 436 7.32 -25.36 30.05
C LYS A 436 8.48 -26.21 29.51
N ASN A 437 8.89 -25.97 28.27
CA ASN A 437 10.03 -26.67 27.65
C ASN A 437 11.36 -26.30 28.34
N HIS A 438 12.33 -27.23 28.33
CA HIS A 438 13.68 -26.99 28.85
C HIS A 438 14.32 -25.75 28.19
N ALA A 439 15.09 -24.98 28.95
CA ALA A 439 15.78 -23.82 28.37
C ALA A 439 16.72 -24.29 27.24
N PRO A 440 16.80 -23.57 26.10
CA PRO A 440 17.88 -23.80 25.14
C PRO A 440 19.23 -23.74 25.85
N GLN A 441 20.07 -24.76 25.68
CA GLN A 441 21.40 -24.77 26.27
C GLN A 441 22.36 -24.00 25.38
N SER A 442 23.18 -23.15 25.99
CA SER A 442 24.29 -22.49 25.30
C SER A 442 25.36 -23.54 24.96
N PRO A 443 25.97 -23.47 23.77
CA PRO A 443 26.97 -24.45 23.34
C PRO A 443 28.26 -24.39 24.18
N VAL A 444 28.48 -23.31 24.92
CA VAL A 444 29.63 -23.13 25.79
C VAL A 444 29.22 -22.50 27.13
N ARG A 445 29.98 -22.81 28.18
CA ARG A 445 29.79 -22.21 29.51
C ARG A 445 30.16 -20.73 29.46
N THR A 446 29.32 -19.89 30.05
CA THR A 446 29.55 -18.44 30.10
C THR A 446 30.39 -18.03 31.31
N ASN A 447 31.22 -17.00 31.13
CA ASN A 447 31.95 -16.36 32.22
C ASN A 447 30.99 -15.60 33.15
N GLN A 448 31.32 -15.53 34.45
CA GLN A 448 30.50 -14.80 35.43
C GLN A 448 30.79 -13.30 35.40
N ILE A 449 32.05 -12.90 35.25
CA ILE A 449 32.48 -11.49 35.26
C ILE A 449 32.65 -11.01 33.83
N PRO A 450 32.00 -9.91 33.41
CA PRO A 450 32.14 -9.40 32.04
C PRO A 450 33.55 -8.86 31.87
N ARG A 451 34.16 -9.16 30.72
CA ARG A 451 35.44 -8.55 30.36
C ARG A 451 35.28 -7.04 30.21
N GLN A 452 36.33 -6.31 30.57
CA GLN A 452 36.36 -4.86 30.39
C GLN A 452 36.39 -4.54 28.89
N ILE A 453 35.42 -3.75 28.42
CA ILE A 453 35.38 -3.29 27.03
C ILE A 453 36.35 -2.10 26.91
N PRO A 454 37.33 -2.13 26.00
CA PRO A 454 38.23 -1.00 25.79
C PRO A 454 37.47 0.23 25.29
N GLU A 455 38.02 1.42 25.50
CA GLU A 455 37.38 2.65 25.03
C GLU A 455 37.17 2.63 23.52
N GLN A 456 35.91 2.78 23.11
CA GLN A 456 35.50 2.77 21.71
C GLN A 456 35.69 4.15 21.08
N THR A 457 36.26 4.17 19.88
CA THR A 457 36.28 5.36 19.02
C THR A 457 34.85 5.81 18.72
N PHE A 458 34.66 7.10 18.42
CA PHE A 458 33.32 7.67 18.23
C PHE A 458 32.44 6.87 17.24
N TYR A 459 33.00 6.44 16.11
CA TYR A 459 32.27 5.71 15.06
C TYR A 459 31.98 4.23 15.41
N THR A 460 32.68 3.64 16.38
CA THR A 460 32.42 2.27 16.86
C THR A 460 31.41 2.22 18.00
N LYS A 461 30.98 3.38 18.51
CA LYS A 461 29.92 3.47 19.51
C LYS A 461 28.57 2.98 18.94
N PRO A 462 27.65 2.48 19.78
CA PRO A 462 26.42 1.82 19.32
C PRO A 462 25.56 2.67 18.38
N LEU A 463 25.32 3.95 18.71
CA LEU A 463 24.44 4.82 17.93
C LEU A 463 25.01 5.18 16.55
N PRO A 464 26.24 5.74 16.43
CA PRO A 464 26.87 5.98 15.13
C PRO A 464 27.06 4.69 14.33
N GLY A 465 27.44 3.58 14.97
CA GLY A 465 27.62 2.29 14.33
C GLY A 465 26.33 1.73 13.71
N ILE A 466 25.19 1.84 14.42
CA ILE A 466 23.87 1.44 13.89
C ILE A 466 23.49 2.29 12.67
N LEU A 467 23.71 3.61 12.73
CA LEU A 467 23.39 4.51 11.61
C LEU A 467 24.29 4.24 10.39
N MET A 468 25.61 4.24 10.58
CA MET A 468 26.57 4.03 9.48
C MET A 468 26.43 2.64 8.86
N GLY A 469 26.26 1.59 9.69
CA GLY A 469 26.03 0.23 9.22
C GLY A 469 24.68 0.04 8.52
N GLY A 470 23.67 0.84 8.89
CA GLY A 470 22.32 0.78 8.31
C GLY A 470 22.15 1.53 7.00
N VAL A 471 22.94 2.59 6.74
CA VAL A 471 22.81 3.42 5.52
C VAL A 471 23.03 2.62 4.23
N LEU A 472 24.04 1.75 4.20
CA LEU A 472 24.33 0.92 3.02
C LEU A 472 23.18 -0.04 2.67
N PRO A 473 22.71 -0.92 3.57
CA PRO A 473 21.56 -1.80 3.27
C PRO A 473 20.27 -1.02 3.04
N PHE A 474 20.07 0.12 3.72
CA PHE A 474 18.93 1.01 3.44
C PHE A 474 18.95 1.50 1.99
N GLY A 475 20.08 2.01 1.50
CA GLY A 475 20.21 2.46 0.11
C GLY A 475 19.93 1.35 -0.91
N CYS A 476 20.34 0.12 -0.62
CA CYS A 476 20.08 -1.05 -1.49
C CYS A 476 18.60 -1.40 -1.60
N ILE A 477 17.89 -1.30 -0.47
CA ILE A 477 16.48 -1.73 -0.35
C ILE A 477 15.53 -0.58 -0.71
N PHE A 478 15.94 0.67 -0.52
CA PHE A 478 15.10 1.86 -0.70
C PHE A 478 14.44 1.94 -2.09
N ILE A 479 15.20 1.72 -3.17
CA ILE A 479 14.66 1.78 -4.54
C ILE A 479 13.57 0.71 -4.75
N GLN A 480 13.76 -0.48 -4.18
CA GLN A 480 12.81 -1.58 -4.29
C GLN A 480 11.56 -1.28 -3.46
N LEU A 481 11.72 -0.82 -2.22
CA LEU A 481 10.61 -0.42 -1.35
C LEU A 481 9.80 0.70 -2.00
N PHE A 482 10.47 1.72 -2.54
CA PHE A 482 9.80 2.81 -3.26
C PHE A 482 8.98 2.27 -4.44
N SER A 483 9.56 1.38 -5.25
CA SER A 483 8.85 0.75 -6.37
C SER A 483 7.65 -0.09 -5.93
N ILE A 484 7.77 -0.81 -4.80
CA ILE A 484 6.68 -1.60 -4.22
C ILE A 484 5.57 -0.68 -3.70
N TYR A 485 5.92 0.35 -2.91
CA TYR A 485 4.95 1.29 -2.37
C TYR A 485 4.21 2.05 -3.46
N MET A 486 4.90 2.54 -4.48
CA MET A 486 4.27 3.21 -5.61
C MET A 486 3.23 2.31 -6.28
N LYS A 487 3.51 1.01 -6.46
CA LYS A 487 2.51 0.08 -7.00
C LYS A 487 1.36 -0.16 -6.04
N ILE A 488 1.61 -0.38 -4.76
CA ILE A 488 0.54 -0.66 -3.79
C ILE A 488 -0.42 0.53 -3.67
N TYR A 489 0.10 1.77 -3.69
CA TYR A 489 -0.71 2.98 -3.55
C TYR A 489 -1.27 3.53 -4.87
N GLN A 490 -0.71 3.14 -6.03
CA GLN A 490 -1.33 3.39 -7.35
C GLN A 490 -2.29 2.27 -7.79
N ILE A 491 -2.33 1.14 -7.06
CA ILE A 491 -3.33 0.07 -7.26
C ILE A 491 -4.58 0.40 -6.48
#